data_AF-A0A7C8ID07-F1
#
_entry.id   AF-A0A7C8ID07-F1
#
_cell.length_a   1.000
_cell.length_b   1.000
_cell.length_c   1.000
_cell.angle_alpha   90.00
_cell.angle_beta   90.00
_cell.angle_gamma   90.00
#
_symmetry.space_group_name_H-M   'P 1'
#
loop_
_entity.id
_entity.type
_entity.pdbx_description
1 polymer ?
#
loop_
_entity_poly.entity_id
_entity_poly.type
_entity_poly.pdbx_seq_one_letter_code
_entity_poly.pdbx_strand_id
1 'polypeptide(L)'
;MPRYKHKLRRSARIARPAQAPASSTGPPTTSTQTRAAQTALTQPPPTSALLRLPAELRNLIYEYAVGGETIELHQYRRREYRQSAYQLTLPLVSRQLHAETALLFYSTNHFSFRQPIDIKWFVARRTEEQIAAITSVQGPPDLYSSRNEWTYSGVFPGLKELHVFTREYRPRSDDENTRQAMVKEKKGMEISFGERRL
;
A
#
# COMPACT_ATOMS: atom_id res chain seq x y z
N MET A 1 23.53 -20.80 -2.36
CA MET A 1 22.34 -19.93 -2.22
C MET A 1 21.69 -20.17 -0.86
N PRO A 2 21.86 -19.28 0.13
CA PRO A 2 21.22 -19.44 1.43
C PRO A 2 19.74 -19.05 1.32
N ARG A 3 18.85 -20.02 1.51
CA ARG A 3 17.43 -19.78 1.80
C ARG A 3 17.37 -18.91 3.05
N TYR A 4 17.03 -17.62 2.91
CA TYR A 4 16.67 -16.77 4.06
C TYR A 4 15.36 -17.27 4.65
N LYS A 5 15.45 -18.36 5.40
CA LYS A 5 14.42 -18.80 6.33
C LYS A 5 14.44 -17.82 7.48
N HIS A 6 13.78 -16.67 7.31
CA HIS A 6 13.34 -15.89 8.46
C HIS A 6 12.38 -16.78 9.25
N LYS A 7 12.91 -17.45 10.27
CA LYS A 7 12.13 -18.03 11.35
C LYS A 7 11.40 -16.85 12.01
N LEU A 8 10.20 -16.53 11.53
CA LEU A 8 9.24 -15.79 12.32
C LEU A 8 9.07 -16.58 13.61
N ARG A 9 9.59 -16.04 14.71
CA ARG A 9 9.22 -16.47 16.05
C ARG A 9 7.72 -16.27 16.16
N ARG A 10 6.97 -17.36 15.98
CA ARG A 10 5.55 -17.43 16.35
C ARG A 10 5.48 -17.14 17.85
N SER A 11 5.06 -15.93 18.20
CA SER A 11 4.62 -15.63 19.56
C SER A 11 3.56 -16.65 19.95
N ALA A 12 3.81 -17.33 21.07
CA ALA A 12 2.97 -18.37 21.62
C ALA A 12 1.53 -17.84 21.75
N ARG A 13 0.59 -18.48 21.05
CA ARG A 13 -0.84 -18.34 21.33
C ARG A 13 -1.07 -18.88 22.73
N ILE A 14 -1.47 -18.00 23.64
CA ILE A 14 -2.10 -18.40 24.90
C ILE A 14 -3.35 -19.20 24.53
N ALA A 15 -3.36 -20.47 24.93
CA ALA A 15 -4.44 -21.41 24.68
C ALA A 15 -5.72 -20.89 25.33
N ARG A 16 -6.75 -20.65 24.51
CA ARG A 16 -8.11 -20.36 24.97
C ARG A 16 -8.75 -21.72 25.33
N PRO A 17 -9.25 -21.92 26.55
CA PRO A 17 -9.85 -23.19 26.95
C PRO A 17 -11.12 -23.46 26.16
N ALA A 18 -11.28 -24.73 25.77
CA ALA A 18 -12.41 -25.28 25.05
C ALA A 18 -13.69 -25.17 25.88
N GLN A 19 -14.73 -24.55 25.33
CA GLN A 19 -16.09 -24.69 25.81
C GLN A 19 -16.77 -25.82 25.01
N ALA A 20 -17.37 -26.73 25.77
CA ALA A 20 -18.02 -27.95 25.30
C ALA A 20 -19.32 -27.66 24.50
N PRO A 21 -19.75 -28.61 23.64
CA PRO A 21 -21.02 -28.52 22.93
C PRO A 21 -22.18 -28.97 23.83
N ALA A 22 -23.17 -28.10 24.02
CA ALA A 22 -24.48 -28.48 24.55
C ALA A 22 -25.47 -28.60 23.39
N SER A 23 -25.87 -29.83 23.12
CA SER A 23 -26.98 -30.21 22.26
C SER A 23 -28.30 -29.70 22.85
N SER A 24 -29.14 -29.07 22.02
CA SER A 24 -30.56 -28.88 22.33
C SER A 24 -31.34 -28.87 21.02
N THR A 25 -31.97 -30.01 20.74
CA THR A 25 -32.93 -30.23 19.67
C THR A 25 -34.31 -29.88 20.21
N GLY A 26 -34.99 -28.90 19.61
CA GLY A 26 -36.36 -28.52 19.92
C GLY A 26 -37.12 -28.04 18.67
N PRO A 27 -38.44 -28.28 18.58
CA PRO A 27 -39.22 -28.34 17.32
C PRO A 27 -39.74 -26.97 16.83
N PRO A 28 -40.27 -26.88 15.60
CA PRO A 28 -40.61 -25.62 14.96
C PRO A 28 -41.97 -25.11 15.46
N THR A 29 -42.02 -23.82 15.82
CA THR A 29 -43.29 -23.13 16.06
C THR A 29 -43.38 -21.87 15.20
N THR A 30 -44.42 -21.90 14.39
CA THR A 30 -44.96 -20.89 13.49
C THR A 30 -45.35 -19.61 14.23
N SER A 31 -45.35 -18.51 13.47
CA SER A 31 -46.05 -17.24 13.69
C SER A 31 -45.45 -16.26 14.71
N THR A 32 -45.11 -15.07 14.23
CA THR A 32 -45.85 -13.83 14.55
C THR A 32 -45.11 -12.65 13.94
N GLN A 33 -45.61 -12.25 12.79
CA GLN A 33 -45.30 -11.02 12.09
C GLN A 33 -45.96 -9.87 12.86
N THR A 34 -45.28 -9.31 13.86
CA THR A 34 -45.74 -8.11 14.59
C THR A 34 -44.63 -7.06 14.63
N ARG A 35 -44.70 -6.15 13.66
CA ARG A 35 -44.56 -4.69 13.81
C ARG A 35 -43.85 -4.22 15.11
N ALA A 36 -42.53 -4.40 15.19
CA ALA A 36 -41.69 -3.61 16.09
C ALA A 36 -41.23 -2.38 15.32
N ALA A 37 -41.73 -1.23 15.77
CA ALA A 37 -41.47 0.08 15.22
C ALA A 37 -39.98 0.28 14.92
N GLN A 38 -39.76 1.03 13.86
CA GLN A 38 -38.51 1.66 13.49
C GLN A 38 -38.08 2.59 14.63
N THR A 39 -37.49 2.04 15.69
CA THR A 39 -36.58 2.80 16.53
C THR A 39 -35.34 2.97 15.67
N ALA A 40 -35.39 3.95 14.77
CA ALA A 40 -34.22 4.51 14.13
C ALA A 40 -33.34 4.99 15.28
N LEU A 41 -32.44 4.09 15.72
CA LEU A 41 -31.39 4.35 16.69
C LEU A 41 -30.65 5.55 16.13
N THR A 42 -31.03 6.72 16.62
CA THR A 42 -30.39 7.99 16.33
C THR A 42 -29.03 7.87 16.98
N GLN A 43 -28.08 7.28 16.26
CA GLN A 43 -26.70 7.30 16.69
C GLN A 43 -26.35 8.77 16.90
N PRO A 44 -25.74 9.12 18.03
CA PRO A 44 -25.33 10.50 18.27
C PRO A 44 -24.51 10.96 17.06
N PRO A 45 -24.82 12.14 16.50
CA PRO A 45 -24.17 12.60 15.29
C PRO A 45 -22.66 12.58 15.52
N PRO A 46 -21.86 12.11 14.54
CA PRO A 46 -20.42 12.05 14.70
C PRO A 46 -19.91 13.43 15.13
N THR A 47 -19.05 13.43 16.14
CA THR A 47 -18.52 14.65 16.77
C THR A 47 -17.60 15.43 15.84
N SER A 48 -17.02 14.75 14.84
CA SER A 48 -16.16 15.37 13.82
C SER A 48 -16.98 15.99 12.69
N ALA A 49 -16.75 17.27 12.40
CA ALA A 49 -17.33 17.95 11.24
C ALA A 49 -16.98 17.25 9.92
N LEU A 50 -15.76 16.69 9.80
CA LEU A 50 -15.30 15.96 8.62
C LEU A 50 -16.16 14.72 8.35
N LEU A 51 -16.56 13.99 9.39
CA LEU A 51 -17.37 12.77 9.28
C LEU A 51 -18.85 13.04 9.01
N ARG A 52 -19.31 14.30 9.10
CA ARG A 52 -20.67 14.71 8.71
C ARG A 52 -20.80 14.99 7.22
N LEU A 53 -19.68 15.16 6.52
CA LEU A 53 -19.68 15.38 5.08
C LEU A 53 -20.09 14.10 4.34
N PRO A 54 -20.78 14.20 3.19
CA PRO A 54 -20.95 13.09 2.25
C PRO A 54 -19.61 12.45 1.87
N ALA A 55 -19.64 11.15 1.55
CA ALA A 55 -18.43 10.37 1.30
C ALA A 55 -17.58 10.94 0.13
N GLU A 56 -18.24 11.51 -0.87
CA GLU A 56 -17.61 12.12 -2.05
C GLU A 56 -16.73 13.30 -1.65
N LEU A 57 -17.24 14.19 -0.79
CA LEU A 57 -16.47 15.34 -0.30
C LEU A 57 -15.33 14.90 0.62
N ARG A 58 -15.53 13.85 1.42
CA ARG A 58 -14.45 13.29 2.26
C ARG A 58 -13.32 12.74 1.40
N ASN A 59 -13.64 11.95 0.38
CA ASN A 59 -12.65 11.39 -0.54
C ASN A 59 -11.83 12.47 -1.25
N LEU A 60 -12.48 13.54 -1.72
CA LEU A 60 -11.79 14.70 -2.30
C LEU A 60 -10.81 15.32 -1.28
N ILE A 61 -11.26 15.59 -0.05
CA ILE A 61 -10.40 16.15 1.00
C ILE A 61 -9.22 15.21 1.28
N TYR A 62 -9.46 13.90 1.36
CA TYR A 62 -8.38 12.94 1.60
C TYR A 62 -7.39 12.91 0.45
N GLU A 63 -7.86 12.89 -0.80
CA GLU A 63 -6.98 12.89 -1.97
C GLU A 63 -6.03 14.09 -1.96
N TYR A 64 -6.54 15.29 -1.65
CA TYR A 64 -5.71 16.48 -1.47
C TYR A 64 -4.80 16.41 -0.24
N ALA A 65 -5.24 15.80 0.86
CA ALA A 65 -4.49 15.78 2.11
C ALA A 65 -3.39 14.71 2.15
N VAL A 66 -3.59 13.57 1.49
CA VAL A 66 -2.67 12.41 1.54
C VAL A 66 -2.05 12.05 0.20
N GLY A 67 -2.46 12.64 -0.92
CA GLY A 67 -2.03 12.29 -2.28
C GLY A 67 -1.23 13.35 -3.02
N GLY A 68 -0.84 13.04 -4.26
CA GLY A 68 -0.21 13.98 -5.20
C GLY A 68 1.27 14.24 -4.98
N GLU A 69 1.90 13.49 -4.07
CA GLU A 69 3.27 13.76 -3.62
C GLU A 69 4.24 12.66 -4.08
N THR A 70 5.52 13.03 -4.18
CA THR A 70 6.59 12.06 -4.42
C THR A 70 7.22 11.62 -3.11
N ILE A 71 7.06 10.34 -2.78
CA ILE A 71 7.55 9.74 -1.53
C ILE A 71 8.93 9.16 -1.78
N GLU A 72 9.97 9.87 -1.36
CA GLU A 72 11.34 9.38 -1.42
C GLU A 72 11.61 8.36 -0.30
N LEU A 73 11.97 7.14 -0.70
CA LEU A 73 12.27 6.02 0.17
C LEU A 73 13.75 5.66 0.04
N HIS A 74 14.53 6.10 1.03
CA HIS A 74 15.97 5.88 1.19
C HIS A 74 16.30 5.34 2.58
N GLN A 75 16.59 4.05 2.71
CA GLN A 75 16.81 3.42 4.02
C GLN A 75 18.03 3.98 4.76
N TYR A 76 19.05 4.43 4.03
CA TYR A 76 20.36 4.79 4.60
C TYR A 76 20.40 6.16 5.30
N ARG A 77 19.38 7.00 5.15
CA ARG A 77 19.31 8.32 5.81
C ARG A 77 18.25 8.34 6.90
N ARG A 78 18.50 7.63 8.01
CA ARG A 78 17.65 7.62 9.22
C ARG A 78 17.40 9.02 9.84
N ARG A 79 18.02 10.10 9.36
CA ARG A 79 17.96 11.43 9.98
C ARG A 79 17.10 12.47 9.26
N GLU A 80 16.66 12.24 8.02
CA GLU A 80 16.04 13.31 7.20
C GLU A 80 14.55 13.08 6.85
N TYR A 81 13.90 12.02 7.35
CA TYR A 81 12.46 11.74 7.13
C TYR A 81 11.49 12.66 7.90
N ARG A 82 11.77 13.96 7.96
CA ARG A 82 10.82 14.92 8.55
C ARG A 82 9.69 15.28 7.58
N GLN A 83 9.91 15.20 6.26
CA GLN A 83 8.96 15.72 5.28
C GLN A 83 7.74 14.81 5.04
N SER A 84 7.86 13.49 5.15
CA SER A 84 6.72 12.57 4.95
C SER A 84 5.88 12.31 6.21
N ALA A 85 6.25 12.90 7.36
CA ALA A 85 5.57 12.61 8.62
C ALA A 85 4.12 13.10 8.65
N TYR A 86 3.80 14.18 7.91
CA TYR A 86 2.48 14.80 7.90
C TYR A 86 1.44 14.01 7.12
N GLN A 87 1.81 13.32 6.03
CA GLN A 87 0.84 12.60 5.20
C GLN A 87 0.26 11.36 5.91
N LEU A 88 0.99 10.83 6.88
CA LEU A 88 0.51 9.71 7.69
C LEU A 88 -0.18 10.15 8.98
N THR A 89 -0.33 11.45 9.26
CA THR A 89 -1.02 11.89 10.50
C THR A 89 -2.50 11.60 10.46
N LEU A 90 -3.16 11.76 9.31
CA LEU A 90 -4.61 11.59 9.18
C LEU A 90 -5.07 10.15 9.48
N PRO A 91 -4.41 9.09 8.96
CA PRO A 91 -4.66 7.71 9.37
C PRO A 91 -4.41 7.41 10.86
N LEU A 92 -3.71 8.27 11.60
CA LEU A 92 -3.41 8.08 13.02
C LEU A 92 -4.46 8.72 13.95
N VAL A 93 -5.31 9.62 13.45
CA VAL A 93 -6.30 10.33 14.28
C VAL A 93 -7.47 9.43 14.67
N SER A 94 -7.98 8.61 13.75
CA SER A 94 -9.16 7.77 13.98
C SER A 94 -9.12 6.49 13.14
N ARG A 95 -9.67 5.40 13.68
CA ARG A 95 -9.81 4.12 12.97
C ARG A 95 -10.67 4.22 11.72
N GLN A 96 -11.69 5.08 11.73
CA GLN A 96 -12.52 5.30 10.54
C GLN A 96 -11.72 5.98 9.43
N LEU A 97 -11.00 7.05 9.77
CA LEU A 97 -10.13 7.75 8.82
C LEU A 97 -9.04 6.83 8.29
N HIS A 98 -8.47 5.99 9.16
CA HIS A 98 -7.52 4.98 8.75
C HIS A 98 -8.10 4.04 7.68
N ALA A 99 -9.30 3.50 7.90
CA ALA A 99 -9.95 2.61 6.95
C ALA A 99 -10.26 3.30 5.61
N GLU A 100 -10.70 4.56 5.63
CA GLU A 100 -11.03 5.33 4.43
C GLU A 100 -9.78 5.75 3.62
N THR A 101 -8.63 5.98 4.29
CA THR A 101 -7.44 6.60 3.65
C THR A 101 -6.23 5.69 3.48
N ALA A 102 -6.22 4.51 4.11
CA ALA A 102 -5.06 3.62 4.11
C ALA A 102 -4.60 3.22 2.70
N LEU A 103 -5.54 3.02 1.77
CA LEU A 103 -5.21 2.68 0.37
C LEU A 103 -4.99 3.91 -0.51
N LEU A 104 -5.68 5.02 -0.23
CA LEU A 104 -5.55 6.27 -1.00
C LEU A 104 -4.09 6.73 -1.04
N PHE A 105 -3.40 6.69 0.11
CA PHE A 105 -1.98 7.04 0.18
C PHE A 105 -1.10 6.25 -0.81
N TYR A 106 -1.43 4.98 -1.11
CA TYR A 106 -0.64 4.18 -2.04
C TYR A 106 -1.06 4.38 -3.50
N SER A 107 -2.34 4.67 -3.76
CA SER A 107 -2.85 4.82 -5.12
C SER A 107 -2.61 6.18 -5.75
N THR A 108 -2.45 7.23 -4.94
CA THR A 108 -2.36 8.63 -5.42
C THR A 108 -0.96 9.23 -5.32
N ASN A 109 0.00 8.55 -4.68
CA ASN A 109 1.37 9.04 -4.56
C ASN A 109 2.33 8.32 -5.48
N HIS A 110 3.43 9.01 -5.77
CA HIS A 110 4.53 8.48 -6.55
C HIS A 110 5.66 7.98 -5.63
N PHE A 111 6.03 6.71 -5.72
CA PHE A 111 7.04 6.14 -4.81
C PHE A 111 8.42 6.10 -5.46
N SER A 112 9.38 6.81 -4.89
CA SER A 112 10.73 6.93 -5.43
C SER A 112 11.75 6.16 -4.60
N PHE A 113 12.42 5.18 -5.20
CA PHE A 113 13.39 4.30 -4.54
C PHE A 113 14.78 4.52 -5.11
N ARG A 114 15.80 4.69 -4.26
CA ARG A 114 17.18 4.88 -4.75
C ARG A 114 17.88 3.56 -5.02
N GLN A 115 17.61 2.54 -4.21
CA GLN A 115 18.30 1.27 -4.29
C GLN A 115 17.32 0.09 -4.30
N PRO A 116 17.66 -1.03 -4.95
CA PRO A 116 16.82 -2.24 -4.94
C PRO A 116 16.50 -2.75 -3.53
N ILE A 117 17.40 -2.51 -2.57
CA ILE A 117 17.21 -2.88 -1.18
C ILE A 117 16.04 -2.10 -0.55
N ASP A 118 15.85 -0.82 -0.89
CA ASP A 118 14.76 0.02 -0.36
C ASP A 118 13.39 -0.59 -0.72
N ILE A 119 13.24 -1.09 -1.96
CA ILE A 119 12.02 -1.74 -2.45
C ILE A 119 11.74 -3.01 -1.65
N LYS A 120 12.74 -3.88 -1.46
CA LYS A 120 12.59 -5.12 -0.69
C LYS A 120 12.11 -4.84 0.74
N TRP A 121 12.70 -3.84 1.39
CA TRP A 121 12.33 -3.46 2.76
C TRP A 121 10.96 -2.81 2.85
N PHE A 122 10.57 -2.05 1.85
CA PHE A 122 9.26 -1.42 1.77
C PHE A 122 8.17 -2.48 1.60
N VAL A 123 8.30 -3.35 0.59
CA VAL A 123 7.35 -4.43 0.27
C VAL A 123 7.15 -5.37 1.47
N ALA A 124 8.24 -5.75 2.16
CA ALA A 124 8.17 -6.63 3.32
C ALA A 124 7.35 -6.07 4.51
N ARG A 125 6.99 -4.77 4.49
CA ARG A 125 6.24 -4.09 5.56
C ARG A 125 4.86 -3.60 5.11
N ARG A 126 4.37 -4.08 3.96
CA ARG A 126 3.08 -3.69 3.39
C ARG A 126 2.19 -4.90 3.18
N THR A 127 0.89 -4.67 3.26
CA THR A 127 -0.09 -5.69 2.90
C THR A 127 -0.16 -5.86 1.39
N GLU A 128 -0.69 -6.98 0.92
CA GLU A 128 -0.86 -7.23 -0.51
C GLU A 128 -1.76 -6.17 -1.16
N GLU A 129 -2.82 -5.74 -0.48
CA GLU A 129 -3.72 -4.68 -0.94
C GLU A 129 -3.00 -3.33 -1.09
N GLN A 130 -2.12 -2.97 -0.15
CA GLN A 130 -1.32 -1.76 -0.23
C GLN A 130 -0.33 -1.81 -1.40
N ILE A 131 0.31 -2.96 -1.62
CA ILE A 131 1.25 -3.16 -2.74
C ILE A 131 0.50 -3.10 -4.08
N ALA A 132 -0.68 -3.73 -4.16
CA ALA A 132 -1.52 -3.72 -5.35
C ALA A 132 -2.11 -2.33 -5.66
N ALA A 133 -2.30 -1.49 -4.65
CA ALA A 133 -2.76 -0.11 -4.83
C ALA A 133 -1.70 0.80 -5.46
N ILE A 134 -0.42 0.44 -5.42
CA ILE A 134 0.65 1.28 -5.98
C ILE A 134 0.60 1.27 -7.50
N THR A 135 0.40 2.45 -8.08
CA THR A 135 0.24 2.66 -9.53
C THR A 135 1.45 3.33 -10.18
N SER A 136 2.27 4.06 -9.42
CA SER A 136 3.35 4.89 -9.98
C SER A 136 4.62 4.79 -9.12
N VAL A 137 5.72 4.38 -9.75
CA VAL A 137 7.01 4.14 -9.08
C VAL A 137 8.15 4.79 -9.87
N GLN A 138 9.15 5.29 -9.13
CA GLN A 138 10.44 5.66 -9.66
C GLN A 138 11.55 4.82 -9.02
N GLY A 139 12.52 4.36 -9.80
CA GLY A 139 13.67 3.71 -9.19
C GLY A 139 14.83 3.37 -10.13
N PRO A 140 15.82 2.61 -9.63
CA PRO A 140 17.03 2.29 -10.37
C PRO A 140 16.77 1.29 -11.50
N PRO A 141 17.51 1.38 -12.62
CA PRO A 141 17.41 0.44 -13.72
C PRO A 141 17.81 -0.99 -13.32
N ASP A 142 18.62 -1.17 -12.26
CA ASP A 142 19.19 -2.47 -11.90
C ASP A 142 18.17 -3.57 -11.57
N LEU A 143 16.93 -3.20 -11.24
CA LEU A 143 15.86 -4.19 -11.08
C LEU A 143 15.44 -4.85 -12.40
N TYR A 144 15.90 -4.33 -13.54
CA TYR A 144 15.71 -4.92 -14.87
C TYR A 144 16.77 -5.95 -15.28
N SER A 145 17.84 -6.11 -14.52
CA SER A 145 18.86 -7.09 -14.89
C SER A 145 18.23 -8.49 -14.92
N SER A 146 18.43 -9.23 -16.00
CA SER A 146 17.96 -10.62 -16.18
C SER A 146 18.42 -11.59 -15.08
N ARG A 147 19.38 -11.16 -14.25
CA ARG A 147 19.86 -11.89 -13.08
C ARG A 147 18.96 -11.73 -11.85
N ASN A 148 18.04 -10.77 -11.84
CA ASN A 148 17.15 -10.51 -10.72
C ASN A 148 15.78 -11.13 -10.99
N GLU A 149 15.31 -11.97 -10.06
CA GLU A 149 13.93 -12.51 -10.07
C GLU A 149 12.85 -11.43 -9.80
N TRP A 150 13.25 -10.17 -9.61
CA TRP A 150 12.40 -9.08 -9.14
C TRP A 150 12.21 -8.04 -10.26
N THR A 151 11.13 -8.16 -11.03
CA THR A 151 10.68 -7.09 -11.92
C THR A 151 9.74 -6.14 -11.18
N TYR A 152 9.70 -4.87 -11.58
CA TYR A 152 8.75 -3.91 -11.01
C TYR A 152 7.30 -4.38 -11.17
N SER A 153 6.97 -4.94 -12.33
CA SER A 153 5.64 -5.49 -12.62
C SER A 153 5.26 -6.70 -11.76
N GLY A 154 6.25 -7.51 -11.35
CA GLY A 154 6.04 -8.64 -10.45
C GLY A 154 5.91 -8.22 -8.99
N VAL A 155 6.59 -7.14 -8.60
CA VAL A 155 6.53 -6.59 -7.23
C VAL A 155 5.28 -5.74 -7.02
N PHE A 156 4.91 -4.92 -8.01
CA PHE A 156 3.79 -3.98 -7.95
C PHE A 156 2.77 -4.36 -9.03
N PRO A 157 1.77 -5.22 -8.72
CA PRO A 157 0.86 -5.74 -9.73
C PRO A 157 -0.08 -4.65 -10.30
N GLY A 158 -0.31 -3.56 -9.57
CA GLY A 158 -1.10 -2.41 -10.00
C GLY A 158 -0.33 -1.32 -10.75
N LEU A 159 0.96 -1.53 -11.04
CA LEU A 159 1.82 -0.54 -11.64
C LEU A 159 1.36 -0.15 -13.06
N LYS A 160 1.20 1.16 -13.27
CA LYS A 160 0.81 1.80 -14.53
C LYS A 160 1.94 2.66 -15.09
N GLU A 161 2.66 3.34 -14.21
CA GLU A 161 3.71 4.30 -14.56
C GLU A 161 5.02 3.88 -13.89
N LEU A 162 6.10 3.87 -14.68
CA LEU A 162 7.43 3.61 -14.17
C LEU A 162 8.43 4.63 -14.70
N HIS A 163 9.10 5.29 -13.76
CA HIS A 163 10.14 6.27 -14.05
C HIS A 163 11.49 5.70 -13.65
N VAL A 164 12.47 5.73 -14.55
CA VAL A 164 13.78 5.14 -14.26
C VAL A 164 14.87 6.21 -14.17
N PHE A 165 15.65 6.16 -13.11
CA PHE A 165 16.75 7.09 -12.89
C PHE A 165 17.87 6.88 -13.91
N THR A 166 18.15 7.91 -14.72
CA THR A 166 19.24 7.89 -15.71
C THR A 166 20.53 8.54 -15.21
N ARG A 167 20.46 9.48 -14.25
CA ARG A 167 21.56 10.43 -13.99
C ARG A 167 22.80 9.90 -13.25
N GLU A 168 22.71 8.79 -12.53
CA GLU A 168 23.89 8.20 -11.84
C GLU A 168 24.26 6.82 -12.38
N TYR A 169 23.52 6.31 -13.35
CA TYR A 169 23.84 5.04 -13.96
C TYR A 169 24.97 5.25 -14.95
N ARG A 170 26.21 5.03 -14.50
CA ARG A 170 27.31 4.72 -15.42
C ARG A 170 27.07 3.29 -15.88
N PRO A 171 26.53 3.06 -17.10
CA PRO A 171 26.38 1.70 -17.59
C PRO A 171 27.75 1.04 -17.51
N ARG A 172 27.82 -0.14 -16.89
CA ARG A 172 28.95 -1.02 -17.20
C ARG A 172 28.84 -1.31 -18.70
N SER A 173 29.96 -1.43 -19.39
CA SER A 173 30.04 -1.55 -20.86
C SER A 173 29.13 -2.63 -21.48
N ASP A 174 28.55 -3.51 -20.65
CA ASP A 174 27.76 -4.67 -21.04
C ASP A 174 26.22 -4.41 -20.96
N ASP A 175 25.78 -3.20 -20.57
CA ASP A 175 24.37 -2.89 -20.23
C ASP A 175 23.50 -2.32 -21.38
N GLU A 176 23.98 -2.30 -22.63
CA GLU A 176 23.15 -1.90 -23.79
C GLU A 176 21.90 -2.82 -23.93
N ASN A 177 22.05 -4.09 -23.56
CA ASN A 177 20.94 -5.05 -23.49
C ASN A 177 19.88 -4.67 -22.45
N THR A 178 20.28 -4.04 -21.34
CA THR A 178 19.37 -3.60 -20.27
C THR A 178 18.45 -2.49 -20.79
N ARG A 179 18.97 -1.53 -21.56
CA ARG A 179 18.14 -0.51 -22.22
C ARG A 179 17.11 -1.11 -23.18
N GLN A 180 17.51 -2.08 -23.99
CA GLN A 180 16.58 -2.74 -24.92
C GLN A 180 15.53 -3.61 -24.22
N ALA A 181 15.87 -4.22 -23.07
CA ALA A 181 14.94 -5.00 -22.26
C ALA A 181 13.85 -4.12 -21.62
N MET A 182 14.20 -2.91 -21.18
CA MET A 182 13.24 -1.97 -20.60
C MET A 182 12.17 -1.53 -21.60
N VAL A 183 12.54 -1.30 -22.86
CA VAL A 183 11.60 -0.90 -23.93
C VAL A 183 10.61 -2.04 -24.28
N LYS A 184 10.92 -3.29 -23.93
CA LYS A 184 10.10 -4.46 -24.28
C LYS A 184 9.05 -4.84 -23.22
N GLU A 185 9.03 -4.21 -22.04
CA GLU A 185 8.11 -4.61 -20.98
C GLU A 185 6.70 -4.00 -21.16
N LYS A 186 5.69 -4.87 -21.04
CA LYS A 186 4.23 -4.65 -20.98
C LYS A 186 3.63 -3.59 -21.92
N LYS A 187 2.88 -4.09 -22.90
CA LYS A 187 1.87 -3.34 -23.66
C LYS A 187 0.94 -2.61 -22.66
N GLY A 188 1.01 -1.28 -22.60
CA GLY A 188 0.18 -0.45 -21.73
C GLY A 188 0.85 0.13 -20.48
N MET A 189 2.16 -0.09 -20.27
CA MET A 189 2.94 0.63 -19.24
C MET A 189 3.68 1.81 -19.86
N GLU A 190 3.54 3.00 -19.27
CA GLU A 190 4.27 4.18 -19.75
C GLU A 190 5.63 4.24 -19.04
N ILE A 191 6.70 4.04 -19.82
CA ILE A 191 8.09 4.16 -19.33
C ILE A 191 8.59 5.52 -19.77
N SER A 192 8.87 6.38 -18.80
CA SER A 192 9.46 7.69 -19.08
C SER A 192 10.85 7.81 -18.46
N PHE A 193 11.74 8.47 -19.21
CA PHE A 193 13.07 8.81 -18.76
C PHE A 193 13.05 10.28 -18.34
N GLY A 194 12.94 10.51 -17.03
CA GLY A 194 12.90 11.85 -16.46
C GLY A 194 14.26 12.33 -15.98
N GLU A 195 14.58 13.59 -16.23
CA GLU A 195 15.62 14.28 -15.48
C GLU A 195 15.08 14.70 -14.11
N ARG A 196 15.86 14.47 -13.04
CA ARG A 196 15.47 14.84 -11.68
C ARG A 196 15.34 16.37 -11.60
N ARG A 197 14.15 16.89 -11.27
CA ARG A 197 13.96 18.29 -10.86
C ARG A 197 14.59 18.45 -9.48
N LEU A 198 15.56 19.36 -9.38
CA LEU A 198 16.23 19.73 -8.13
C LEU A 198 15.41 20.73 -7.34
#